data_AF-A0A6L8I8C3-F1
#
_entry.id   AF-A0A6L8I8C3-F1
#
_cell.length_a   1.000
_cell.length_b   1.000
_cell.length_c   1.000
_cell.angle_alpha   90.00
_cell.angle_beta   90.00
_cell.angle_gamma   90.00
#
_symmetry.space_group_name_H-M   'P 1'
#
loop_
_entity.id
_entity.type
_entity.pdbx_description
1 polymer ?
#
loop_
_entity_poly.entity_id
_entity_poly.type
_entity_poly.pdbx_seq_one_letter_code
_entity_poly.pdbx_strand_id
1 'polypeptide(L)'
;DKPLVGANLQAHLEGLRDQMRKAAEDLEFEEAARLRDEINRLETVDLTVADDPLARQSQVELAVEDSRSAQGRSSAGKAGQRGGNVRRRKRKSR
;
A
#
# COMPACT_ATOMS: atom_id res chain seq x y z
N ASP A 1 -2.46 0.42 -30.14
CA ASP A 1 -3.55 1.27 -29.61
C ASP A 1 -3.45 1.37 -28.11
N LYS A 2 -3.54 2.59 -27.55
CA LYS A 2 -3.49 2.81 -26.10
C LYS A 2 -4.87 2.48 -25.55
N PRO A 3 -5.02 1.51 -24.63
CA PRO A 3 -6.33 1.16 -24.10
C PRO A 3 -6.94 2.40 -23.42
N LEU A 4 -8.12 2.82 -23.88
CA LEU A 4 -8.92 3.91 -23.31
C LEU A 4 -9.47 3.59 -21.90
N VAL A 5 -9.07 2.45 -21.34
CA VAL A 5 -9.56 1.88 -20.07
C VAL A 5 -9.06 2.67 -18.84
N GLY A 6 -8.05 3.54 -18.98
CA GLY A 6 -7.44 4.26 -17.85
C GLY A 6 -7.95 5.68 -17.57
N ALA A 7 -8.70 6.33 -18.46
CA ALA A 7 -9.01 7.77 -18.31
C ALA A 7 -9.84 8.08 -17.06
N ASN A 8 -10.80 7.21 -16.71
CA ASN A 8 -11.67 7.41 -15.56
C ASN A 8 -10.99 7.07 -14.23
N LEU A 9 -10.19 5.99 -14.19
CA LEU A 9 -9.49 5.59 -12.96
C LEU A 9 -8.38 6.59 -12.61
N GLN A 10 -7.62 7.03 -13.62
CA GLN A 10 -6.57 8.03 -13.41
C GLN A 10 -7.14 9.35 -12.89
N ALA A 11 -8.23 9.84 -13.49
CA ALA A 11 -8.92 11.05 -13.02
C ALA A 11 -9.47 10.89 -11.60
N HIS A 12 -9.96 9.70 -11.25
CA HIS A 12 -10.42 9.41 -9.89
C HIS A 12 -9.27 9.42 -8.88
N LEU A 13 -8.13 8.80 -9.21
CA LEU A 13 -6.92 8.81 -8.39
C LEU A 13 -6.38 10.23 -8.19
N GLU A 14 -6.40 11.08 -9.23
CA GLU A 14 -6.04 12.49 -9.12
C GLU A 14 -6.97 13.24 -8.16
N GLY A 15 -8.28 13.03 -8.27
CA GLY A 15 -9.26 13.61 -7.34
C GLY A 15 -9.04 13.18 -5.88
N LEU A 16 -8.73 11.91 -5.63
CA LEU A 16 -8.40 11.41 -4.29
C LEU A 16 -7.10 12.02 -3.75
N ARG A 17 -6.07 12.19 -4.59
CA ARG A 17 -4.80 12.84 -4.21
C ARG A 17 -5.02 14.30 -3.83
N ASP A 18 -5.88 15.02 -4.54
CA ASP A 18 -6.27 16.39 -4.19
C ASP A 18 -7.01 16.46 -2.86
N GLN A 19 -7.98 15.56 -2.64
CA GLN A 19 -8.69 15.46 -1.36
C GLN A 19 -7.74 15.14 -0.20
N MET A 20 -6.78 14.23 -0.41
CA MET A 20 -5.78 13.88 0.60
C MET A 20 -4.90 15.08 0.95
N ARG A 21 -4.45 15.85 -0.05
CA ARG A 21 -3.67 17.08 0.16
C ARG A 21 -4.46 18.10 0.97
N LYS A 22 -5.72 18.33 0.60
CA LYS A 22 -6.60 19.26 1.33
C LYS A 22 -6.84 18.82 2.77
N ALA A 23 -7.15 17.55 3.01
CA ALA A 23 -7.30 17.01 4.37
C ALA A 23 -6.01 17.17 5.19
N ALA A 24 -4.84 16.97 4.58
CA ALA A 24 -3.56 17.19 5.25
C ALA A 24 -3.29 18.67 5.56
N GLU A 25 -3.69 19.59 4.68
CA GLU A 25 -3.62 21.04 4.92
C GLU A 25 -4.52 21.47 6.08
N ASP A 26 -5.72 20.88 6.18
CA ASP A 26 -6.68 21.13 7.26
C ASP A 26 -6.33 20.40 8.58
N LEU A 27 -5.17 19.73 8.66
CA LEU A 27 -4.70 18.92 9.80
C LEU A 27 -5.57 17.70 10.13
N GLU A 28 -6.40 17.25 9.18
CA GLU A 28 -7.27 16.07 9.25
C GLU A 28 -6.51 14.78 8.89
N PHE A 29 -5.52 14.42 9.71
CA PHE A 29 -4.58 13.33 9.40
C PHE A 29 -5.22 11.94 9.36
N GLU A 30 -6.33 11.71 10.08
CA GLU A 30 -7.04 10.43 10.01
C GLU A 30 -7.68 10.24 8.63
N GLU A 31 -8.34 11.28 8.12
CA GLU A 31 -8.97 11.25 6.80
C GLU A 31 -7.91 11.19 5.70
N ALA A 32 -6.84 11.97 5.81
CA ALA A 32 -5.71 11.90 4.89
C ALA A 32 -5.07 10.50 4.86
N ALA A 33 -4.96 9.83 6.01
CA ALA A 33 -4.45 8.46 6.08
C ALA A 33 -5.39 7.46 5.39
N ARG A 34 -6.71 7.58 5.61
CA ARG A 34 -7.69 6.74 4.91
C ARG A 34 -7.64 6.93 3.39
N LEU A 35 -7.53 8.18 2.93
CA LEU A 35 -7.41 8.50 1.51
C LEU A 35 -6.11 7.93 0.91
N ARG A 36 -4.99 8.01 1.63
CA ARG A 36 -3.72 7.41 1.21
C ARG A 36 -3.84 5.89 1.02
N ASP A 37 -4.48 5.20 1.96
CA ASP A 37 -4.63 3.76 1.91
C ASP A 37 -5.52 3.31 0.74
N GLU A 38 -6.57 4.08 0.43
CA GLU A 38 -7.43 3.79 -0.73
C GLU A 38 -6.72 4.06 -2.06
N ILE A 39 -5.96 5.17 -2.18
CA ILE A 39 -5.13 5.45 -3.36
C ILE A 39 -4.17 4.28 -3.61
N ASN A 40 -3.42 3.87 -2.58
CA ASN A 40 -2.44 2.78 -2.70
C ASN A 40 -3.11 1.44 -3.06
N ARG A 41 -4.30 1.15 -2.51
CA ARG A 41 -5.09 -0.02 -2.88
C ARG A 41 -5.46 0.01 -4.37
N LEU A 42 -6.03 1.11 -4.84
CA LEU A 42 -6.48 1.25 -6.23
C LEU A 42 -5.31 1.20 -7.22
N GLU A 43 -4.18 1.83 -6.89
CA GLU A 43 -2.94 1.73 -7.68
C GLU A 43 -2.42 0.29 -7.76
N THR A 44 -2.48 -0.45 -6.64
CA THR A 44 -2.07 -1.87 -6.61
C THR A 44 -2.99 -2.73 -7.48
N VAL A 45 -4.30 -2.49 -7.42
CA VAL A 45 -5.28 -3.19 -8.27
C VAL A 45 -5.02 -2.88 -9.74
N ASP A 46 -4.83 -1.61 -10.10
CA ASP A 46 -4.53 -1.22 -11.49
C ASP A 46 -3.25 -1.89 -12.01
N LEU A 47 -2.18 -1.88 -11.20
CA LEU A 47 -0.94 -2.55 -11.56
C LEU A 47 -1.12 -4.06 -11.74
N THR A 48 -1.87 -4.72 -10.84
CA THR A 48 -2.12 -6.17 -10.93
C THR A 48 -2.90 -6.54 -12.18
N VAL A 49 -3.93 -5.74 -12.53
CA VAL A 49 -4.74 -5.95 -13.74
C VAL A 49 -3.95 -5.60 -15.00
N ALA A 50 -3.07 -4.60 -14.94
CA ALA A 50 -2.19 -4.27 -16.06
C ALA A 50 -1.15 -5.37 -16.33
N ASP A 51 -0.62 -6.00 -15.28
CA ASP A 51 0.32 -7.11 -15.37
C ASP A 51 -0.33 -8.40 -15.90
N ASP A 52 -1.52 -8.73 -15.39
CA ASP A 52 -2.34 -9.86 -15.86
C ASP A 52 -3.83 -9.46 -15.93
N PRO A 53 -4.35 -9.15 -17.13
CA PRO A 53 -5.76 -8.79 -17.31
C PRO A 53 -6.75 -9.90 -16.93
N LEU A 54 -6.28 -11.15 -16.82
CA LEU A 54 -7.07 -12.32 -16.41
C LEU A 54 -6.77 -12.75 -14.97
N ALA A 55 -6.08 -11.90 -14.19
CA ALA A 55 -5.79 -12.15 -12.79
C ALA A 55 -7.06 -12.51 -12.02
N ARG A 56 -6.99 -13.59 -11.25
CA ARG A 56 -8.11 -13.99 -10.38
C ARG A 56 -8.22 -13.04 -9.20
N GLN A 57 -9.44 -12.90 -8.68
CA GLN A 57 -9.73 -12.06 -7.51
C GLN A 57 -8.80 -12.36 -6.33
N SER A 58 -8.45 -13.63 -6.10
CA SER A 58 -7.52 -14.03 -5.05
C SER A 58 -6.10 -13.46 -5.23
N GLN A 59 -5.63 -13.32 -6.47
CA GLN A 59 -4.31 -12.75 -6.77
C GLN A 59 -4.31 -11.24 -6.53
N VAL A 60 -5.41 -10.56 -6.88
CA VAL A 60 -5.61 -9.13 -6.61
C VAL A 60 -5.64 -8.87 -5.10
N GLU A 61 -6.37 -9.67 -4.33
CA GLU A 61 -6.40 -9.58 -2.87
C GLU A 61 -5.03 -9.82 -2.24
N LEU A 62 -4.31 -10.84 -2.69
CA LEU A 62 -2.93 -11.10 -2.26
C LEU A 62 -2.02 -9.90 -2.53
N ALA A 63 -2.08 -9.31 -3.72
CA ALA A 63 -1.28 -8.13 -4.06
C ALA A 63 -1.62 -6.92 -3.17
N VAL A 64 -2.90 -6.69 -2.89
CA VAL A 64 -3.35 -5.64 -1.96
C VAL A 64 -2.87 -5.91 -0.54
N GLU A 65 -2.96 -7.14 -0.05
CA GLU A 65 -2.45 -7.52 1.29
C GLU A 65 -0.93 -7.37 1.38
N ASP A 66 -0.19 -7.80 0.35
CA ASP A 66 1.25 -7.66 0.26
C ASP A 66 1.66 -6.19 0.27
N SER A 67 0.96 -5.32 -0.47
CA SER A 67 1.20 -3.87 -0.48
C SER A 67 1.02 -3.23 0.91
N ARG A 68 0.05 -3.71 1.70
CA ARG A 68 -0.18 -3.26 3.09
C ARG A 68 0.91 -3.76 4.02
N SER A 69 1.36 -5.01 3.86
CA SER A 69 2.42 -5.60 4.69
C SER A 69 3.80 -4.98 4.42
N ALA A 70 4.03 -4.54 3.18
CA ALA A 70 5.25 -3.89 2.73
C ALA A 70 5.41 -2.45 3.26
N GLN A 71 4.37 -1.82 3.84
CA GLN A 71 4.41 -0.46 4.41
C GLN A 71 5.29 -0.30 5.68
N GLY A 72 6.28 -1.18 5.89
CA GLY A 72 7.45 -0.86 6.70
C GLY A 72 7.21 -0.81 8.22
N ARG A 73 6.08 -1.34 8.72
CA ARG A 73 5.99 -1.60 10.16
C ARG A 73 6.89 -2.78 10.48
N SER A 74 8.09 -2.49 11.01
CA SER A 74 9.01 -3.52 11.48
C SER A 74 8.33 -4.33 12.59
N SER A 75 7.88 -5.55 12.27
CA SER A 75 7.41 -6.53 13.26
C SER A 75 8.55 -7.10 14.12
N ALA A 76 9.80 -6.70 13.82
CA ALA A 76 11.01 -7.22 14.43
C ALA A 76 11.21 -6.85 15.92
N GLY A 77 10.30 -6.10 16.54
CA GLY A 77 10.31 -5.83 17.98
C GLY A 77 9.23 -4.85 18.44
N LYS A 78 8.96 -4.83 19.76
CA LYS A 78 8.14 -3.79 20.39
C LYS A 78 8.83 -2.43 20.25
N ALA A 79 8.06 -1.36 20.09
CA ALA A 79 8.62 0.00 20.09
C ALA A 79 9.49 0.21 21.35
N GLY A 80 10.74 0.62 21.16
CA GLY A 80 11.74 0.77 22.24
C GLY A 80 12.65 -0.45 22.49
N GLN A 81 12.44 -1.59 21.83
CA GLN A 81 13.30 -2.76 22.00
C GLN A 81 14.50 -2.72 21.01
N ARG A 82 15.72 -2.61 21.54
CA ARG A 82 16.93 -2.73 20.71
C ARG A 82 17.19 -4.21 20.33
N GLY A 83 16.82 -4.59 19.12
CA GLY A 83 17.47 -5.64 18.31
C GLY A 83 17.68 -7.04 18.92
N GLY A 84 16.82 -7.49 19.84
CA GLY A 84 16.96 -8.79 20.50
C GLY A 84 16.89 -10.00 19.54
N ASN A 85 16.08 -9.90 18.48
CA ASN A 85 15.90 -10.99 17.52
C ASN A 85 17.14 -11.25 16.65
N VAL A 86 17.93 -10.22 16.35
CA VAL A 86 19.16 -10.37 15.55
C VAL A 86 20.22 -11.17 16.33
N ARG A 87 20.36 -10.92 17.64
CA ARG A 87 21.28 -11.68 18.50
C ARG A 87 20.88 -13.15 18.66
N ARG A 88 19.58 -13.45 18.71
CA ARG A 88 19.08 -14.83 18.88
C ARG A 88 19.34 -15.71 17.65
N ARG A 89 19.26 -15.16 16.42
CA ARG A 89 19.62 -15.89 15.19
C ARG A 89 21.09 -16.29 15.16
N LYS A 90 22.01 -15.40 15.59
CA LYS A 90 23.47 -15.67 15.58
C LYS A 90 23.93 -16.75 16.56
N ARG A 91 23.17 -17.01 17.64
CA ARG A 91 23.48 -18.09 18.61
C ARG A 91 22.99 -19.46 18.17
N LYS A 92 21.99 -19.54 17.28
CA LYS A 92 21.43 -20.82 16.81
C LYS A 92 22.21 -21.40 15.61
N SER A 93 23.03 -20.59 14.95
CA SER A 93 23.90 -21.01 13.84
C SER A 93 25.34 -21.32 14.28
N ARG A 94 25.55 -21.58 15.59
CA ARG A 94 26.84 -21.98 16.17
C ARG A 94 26.69 -23.30 16.88
#